data_AF-A0A2N0VJB9-F1
#
_entry.id   AF-A0A2N0VJB9-F1
#
_cell.length_a   1.000
_cell.length_b   1.000
_cell.length_c   1.000
_cell.angle_alpha   90.00
_cell.angle_beta   90.00
_cell.angle_gamma   90.00
#
_symmetry.space_group_name_H-M   'P 1'
#
loop_
_entity.id
_entity.type
_entity.pdbx_description
1 polymer ?
#
loop_
_entity_poly.entity_id
_entity_poly.type
_entity_poly.pdbx_seq_one_letter_code
_entity_poly.pdbx_strand_id
1 'polypeptide(L)'
;MQPTPVHISGAVPDHYSGPVRSLVLAGGGMRVAYQAGVIRALLEQDYSFNHVDGTSGGIMNLAMLLSGLTPEEMCERWRTLDVKKFVSMLPFDEYLRLHKSKAMGDADGIINHVFPHLGIDPEKIRSAKGIEGTFNVCNYTKKTNEAIHHSEVALEHLVAGISLPIFMPAVEYGGNSYIDSVWIKDANVMEAVKRGAEEIWLVWCIGNHGVYKDGAFDQYVHMIEMSANGVLFEEFDRINELNERIKKGDSPYGQTSPVKLHVIKPDYPLPLDPDYFFGRIDASTLITIGYSDTTKYLTKMNEDGIPFTPAATRMKDPVPGIAFREKMEGWFSLDTDKPEEGEEKGKEKNTRLSLNAAIYIRDLPEFLKDPKSAGTMTGHVSFEPFDEYLPAKEGVFNLFVEQEAPDTKLMIYEMQFDYEGTSYYLAGKKVVRDDPGFDLWEDTTTLRVQLHKGKDKTGPVAGAGVLTLSKAELFNLLRTLHAIDARDAAEKFNLIANFGSFFLGELWDSYKGIINKPTDKKSKIRYYAKLLGIAVAIAAAGSLGYLFFFG
;
A
#
# COMPACT_ATOMS: atom_id res chain seq x y z
N MET A 1 -9.75 -23.18 33.80
CA MET A 1 -9.79 -23.85 32.47
C MET A 1 -8.44 -23.60 31.84
N GLN A 2 -7.76 -24.63 31.31
CA GLN A 2 -6.58 -24.36 30.47
C GLN A 2 -7.06 -23.59 29.23
N PRO A 3 -6.38 -22.50 28.83
CA PRO A 3 -6.78 -21.75 27.64
C PRO A 3 -6.73 -22.67 26.42
N THR A 4 -7.77 -22.61 25.59
CA THR A 4 -7.82 -23.29 24.29
C THR A 4 -6.60 -22.86 23.47
N PRO A 5 -5.84 -23.78 22.84
CA PRO A 5 -4.71 -23.41 22.00
C PRO A 5 -5.15 -22.43 20.90
N VAL A 6 -4.48 -21.29 20.80
CA VAL A 6 -4.69 -20.34 19.71
C VAL A 6 -3.93 -20.89 18.50
N HIS A 7 -4.65 -21.24 17.43
CA HIS A 7 -4.01 -21.59 16.16
C HIS A 7 -3.49 -20.32 15.50
N ILE A 8 -2.20 -20.30 15.14
CA ILE A 8 -1.57 -19.13 14.52
C ILE A 8 -1.46 -19.34 13.02
N SER A 9 -2.07 -18.45 12.25
CA SER A 9 -1.99 -18.44 10.80
C SER A 9 -0.53 -18.42 10.35
N GLY A 10 -0.16 -19.30 9.43
CA GLY A 10 1.20 -19.36 8.90
C GLY A 10 2.23 -19.99 9.84
N ALA A 11 1.83 -20.59 10.97
CA ALA A 11 2.72 -21.48 11.71
C ALA A 11 3.02 -22.74 10.89
N VAL A 12 4.24 -23.27 11.02
CA VAL A 12 4.59 -24.56 10.42
C VAL A 12 3.71 -25.69 10.99
N PRO A 13 3.33 -26.69 10.18
CA PRO A 13 2.56 -27.83 10.67
C PRO A 13 3.38 -28.69 11.64
N ASP A 14 2.69 -29.47 12.47
CA ASP A 14 3.33 -30.48 13.30
C ASP A 14 4.17 -31.43 12.42
N HIS A 15 5.40 -31.71 12.84
CA HIS A 15 6.38 -32.53 12.10
C HIS A 15 6.90 -31.91 10.79
N TYR A 16 6.83 -30.59 10.62
CA TYR A 16 7.52 -29.90 9.53
C TYR A 16 9.03 -30.21 9.51
N SER A 17 9.54 -30.57 8.32
CA SER A 17 10.94 -30.95 8.09
C SER A 17 11.64 -30.11 7.01
N GLY A 18 10.99 -29.03 6.57
CA GLY A 18 11.58 -28.07 5.64
C GLY A 18 12.54 -27.10 6.34
N PRO A 19 13.07 -26.10 5.60
CA PRO A 19 13.99 -25.12 6.13
C PRO A 19 13.34 -24.28 7.23
N VAL A 20 14.14 -23.90 8.24
CA VAL A 20 13.67 -23.03 9.32
C VAL A 20 13.50 -21.61 8.77
N ARG A 21 12.25 -21.15 8.70
CA ARG A 21 11.87 -19.85 8.12
C ARG A 21 11.60 -18.81 9.20
N SER A 22 12.16 -17.62 9.02
CA SER A 22 11.84 -16.44 9.82
C SER A 22 11.24 -15.34 8.95
N LEU A 23 10.08 -14.80 9.36
CA LEU A 23 9.52 -13.58 8.81
C LEU A 23 9.96 -12.38 9.64
N VAL A 24 10.67 -11.41 9.05
CA VAL A 24 11.18 -10.22 9.74
C VAL A 24 10.38 -9.01 9.26
N LEU A 25 9.56 -8.45 10.16
CA LEU A 25 8.71 -7.30 9.94
C LEU A 25 9.44 -6.04 10.41
N ALA A 26 10.08 -5.34 9.46
CA ALA A 26 10.82 -4.12 9.76
C ALA A 26 9.91 -3.00 10.30
N GLY A 27 10.53 -1.95 10.82
CA GLY A 27 9.81 -0.73 11.17
C GLY A 27 9.16 -0.03 9.98
N GLY A 28 8.35 0.97 10.27
CA GLY A 28 7.59 1.68 9.24
C GLY A 28 6.51 2.65 9.71
N GLY A 29 6.29 2.78 11.03
CA GLY A 29 5.24 3.61 11.59
C GLY A 29 3.85 3.05 11.28
N MET A 30 2.89 3.91 10.96
CA MET A 30 1.52 3.49 10.60
C MET A 30 1.45 2.84 9.20
N ARG A 31 2.47 3.04 8.36
CA ARG A 31 2.51 2.52 6.97
C ARG A 31 2.58 1.00 6.90
N VAL A 32 2.81 0.34 8.02
CA VAL A 32 2.86 -1.13 8.15
C VAL A 32 1.52 -1.83 7.87
N ALA A 33 0.44 -1.09 7.61
CA ALA A 33 -0.72 -1.65 6.89
C ALA A 33 -0.29 -2.34 5.57
N TYR A 34 0.80 -1.87 4.93
CA TYR A 34 1.48 -2.55 3.83
C TYR A 34 1.84 -4.00 4.18
N GLN A 35 2.41 -4.24 5.35
CA GLN A 35 2.87 -5.56 5.78
C GLN A 35 1.68 -6.52 6.00
N ALA A 36 0.49 -6.03 6.36
CA ALA A 36 -0.69 -6.88 6.44
C ALA A 36 -1.05 -7.48 5.07
N GLY A 37 -0.93 -6.68 3.99
CA GLY A 37 -1.06 -7.18 2.62
C GLY A 37 0.03 -8.18 2.22
N VAL A 38 1.26 -7.96 2.68
CA VAL A 38 2.38 -8.90 2.49
C VAL A 38 2.12 -10.23 3.18
N ILE A 39 1.73 -10.20 4.46
CA ILE A 39 1.41 -11.39 5.25
C ILE A 39 0.28 -12.17 4.57
N ARG A 40 -0.80 -11.48 4.16
CA ARG A 40 -1.90 -12.11 3.42
C ARG A 40 -1.42 -12.82 2.16
N ALA A 41 -0.67 -12.13 1.30
CA ALA A 41 -0.18 -12.73 0.06
C ALA A 41 0.78 -13.92 0.29
N LEU A 42 1.62 -13.88 1.33
CA LEU A 42 2.48 -15.00 1.69
C LEU A 42 1.67 -16.21 2.15
N LEU A 43 0.71 -16.02 3.05
CA LEU A 43 -0.05 -17.12 3.64
C LEU A 43 -1.05 -17.74 2.64
N GLU A 44 -1.62 -16.94 1.73
CA GLU A 44 -2.43 -17.44 0.61
C GLU A 44 -1.61 -18.28 -0.40
N GLN A 45 -0.28 -18.23 -0.34
CA GLN A 45 0.63 -19.05 -1.13
C GLN A 45 1.28 -20.16 -0.29
N ASP A 46 0.64 -20.53 0.83
CA ASP A 46 1.03 -21.61 1.73
C ASP A 46 2.44 -21.46 2.34
N TYR A 47 2.98 -20.24 2.42
CA TYR A 47 4.19 -20.00 3.20
C TYR A 47 3.89 -20.11 4.69
N SER A 48 4.74 -20.87 5.38
CA SER A 48 4.70 -21.02 6.83
C SER A 48 6.05 -20.66 7.45
N PHE A 49 6.02 -20.14 8.67
CA PHE A 49 7.17 -19.61 9.40
C PHE A 49 7.32 -20.31 10.76
N ASN A 50 8.57 -20.54 11.16
CA ASN A 50 8.91 -21.02 12.49
C ASN A 50 9.02 -19.86 13.48
N HIS A 51 9.33 -18.67 12.97
CA HIS A 51 9.63 -17.50 13.76
C HIS A 51 9.16 -16.23 13.05
N VAL A 52 8.66 -15.26 13.81
CA VAL A 52 8.35 -13.91 13.32
C VAL A 52 8.96 -12.87 14.24
N ASP A 53 9.73 -11.94 13.67
CA ASP A 53 10.38 -10.84 14.37
C ASP A 53 9.72 -9.51 13.99
N GLY A 54 9.52 -8.60 14.95
CA GLY A 54 8.93 -7.29 14.70
C GLY A 54 9.68 -6.16 15.40
N THR A 55 9.88 -5.05 14.69
CA THR A 55 10.36 -3.78 15.26
C THR A 55 9.39 -2.64 14.91
N SER A 56 9.26 -1.65 15.79
CA SER A 56 8.46 -0.44 15.53
C SER A 56 7.04 -0.83 15.08
N GLY A 57 6.52 -0.20 14.02
CA GLY A 57 5.22 -0.57 13.45
C GLY A 57 5.05 -2.07 13.17
N GLY A 58 6.12 -2.80 12.82
CA GLY A 58 6.09 -4.25 12.59
C GLY A 58 5.63 -5.06 13.82
N ILE A 59 5.83 -4.53 15.02
CA ILE A 59 5.30 -5.11 16.28
C ILE A 59 3.77 -5.22 16.25
N MET A 60 3.07 -4.27 15.63
CA MET A 60 1.61 -4.33 15.56
C MET A 60 1.14 -5.55 14.75
N ASN A 61 1.73 -5.80 13.58
CA ASN A 61 1.36 -6.95 12.75
C ASN A 61 1.79 -8.29 13.38
N LEU A 62 2.97 -8.34 14.02
CA LEU A 62 3.39 -9.50 14.82
C LEU A 62 2.39 -9.78 15.96
N ALA A 63 2.02 -8.74 16.71
CA ALA A 63 1.08 -8.84 17.82
C ALA A 63 -0.31 -9.29 17.36
N MET A 64 -0.79 -8.80 16.21
CA MET A 64 -2.04 -9.25 15.59
C MET A 64 -1.98 -10.74 15.24
N LEU A 65 -0.89 -11.18 14.58
CA LEU A 65 -0.70 -12.58 14.20
C LEU A 65 -0.69 -13.50 15.44
N LEU A 66 0.11 -13.16 16.46
CA LEU A 66 0.20 -13.93 17.70
C LEU A 66 -1.04 -13.82 18.60
N SER A 67 -1.93 -12.85 18.34
CA SER A 67 -3.26 -12.78 18.94
C SER A 67 -4.28 -13.72 18.27
N GLY A 68 -3.85 -14.46 17.23
CA GLY A 68 -4.64 -15.47 16.52
C GLY A 68 -5.52 -14.93 15.41
N LEU A 69 -5.21 -13.74 14.88
CA LEU A 69 -5.97 -13.16 13.78
C LEU A 69 -5.58 -13.83 12.44
N THR A 70 -6.57 -13.98 11.57
CA THR A 70 -6.36 -14.35 10.17
C THR A 70 -5.82 -13.16 9.37
N PRO A 71 -5.07 -13.37 8.27
CA PRO A 71 -4.58 -12.26 7.44
C PRO A 71 -5.70 -11.36 6.90
N GLU A 72 -6.89 -11.91 6.63
CA GLU A 72 -8.07 -11.18 6.18
C GLU A 72 -8.58 -10.24 7.29
N GLU A 73 -8.71 -10.74 8.52
CA GLU A 73 -9.07 -9.91 9.69
C GLU A 73 -8.03 -8.83 9.94
N MET A 74 -6.73 -9.13 9.77
CA MET A 74 -5.67 -8.14 9.91
C MET A 74 -5.85 -7.00 8.91
N CYS A 75 -6.10 -7.33 7.64
CA CYS A 75 -6.35 -6.35 6.59
C CYS A 75 -7.61 -5.51 6.87
N GLU A 76 -8.71 -6.14 7.29
CA GLU A 76 -9.97 -5.44 7.63
C GLU A 76 -9.78 -4.44 8.78
N ARG A 77 -9.08 -4.84 9.84
CA ARG A 77 -8.81 -3.98 11.00
C ARG A 77 -7.92 -2.79 10.64
N TRP A 78 -6.91 -2.99 9.79
CA TRP A 78 -6.15 -1.85 9.26
C TRP A 78 -7.01 -0.89 8.42
N ARG A 79 -7.91 -1.42 7.58
CA ARG A 79 -8.80 -0.61 6.75
C ARG A 79 -9.80 0.22 7.56
N THR A 80 -10.25 -0.29 8.69
CA THR A 80 -11.29 0.33 9.52
C THR A 80 -10.75 1.12 10.72
N LEU A 81 -9.43 1.10 10.93
CA LEU A 81 -8.78 1.84 12.00
C LEU A 81 -8.88 3.36 11.76
N ASP A 82 -9.40 4.08 12.74
CA ASP A 82 -9.26 5.53 12.79
C ASP A 82 -7.83 5.91 13.20
N VAL A 83 -6.98 6.18 12.20
CA VAL A 83 -5.57 6.55 12.40
C VAL A 83 -5.37 7.76 13.29
N LYS A 84 -6.39 8.62 13.46
CA LYS A 84 -6.30 9.78 14.36
C LYS A 84 -6.18 9.36 15.82
N LYS A 85 -6.53 8.12 16.15
CA LYS A 85 -6.42 7.55 17.50
C LYS A 85 -4.98 7.22 17.93
N PHE A 86 -4.02 7.23 17.00
CA PHE A 86 -2.59 7.17 17.35
C PHE A 86 -2.12 8.41 18.11
N VAL A 87 -2.80 9.55 17.96
CA VAL A 87 -2.43 10.81 18.61
C VAL A 87 -3.41 11.12 19.74
N SER A 88 -2.92 11.20 20.97
CA SER A 88 -3.68 11.75 22.10
C SER A 88 -3.78 13.28 21.96
N MET A 89 -4.89 13.78 21.40
CA MET A 89 -5.39 15.17 21.46
C MET A 89 -4.37 16.34 21.45
N LEU A 90 -3.45 16.41 20.48
CA LEU A 90 -2.80 17.68 20.09
C LEU A 90 -2.64 17.79 18.56
N PRO A 91 -2.81 18.99 17.96
CA PRO A 91 -2.66 19.20 16.54
C PRO A 91 -1.19 19.14 16.07
N PHE A 92 -0.97 18.56 14.89
CA PHE A 92 0.35 18.20 14.34
C PHE A 92 1.28 19.41 14.07
N ASP A 93 0.74 20.64 14.00
CA ASP A 93 1.52 21.87 13.85
C ASP A 93 2.35 22.19 15.11
N GLU A 94 1.95 21.71 16.29
CA GLU A 94 2.76 21.78 17.50
C GLU A 94 3.87 20.71 17.55
N TYR A 95 3.67 19.56 16.90
CA TYR A 95 4.73 18.54 16.74
C TYR A 95 5.91 19.05 15.92
N LEU A 96 5.68 19.99 14.99
CA LEU A 96 6.72 20.64 14.19
C LEU A 96 7.45 21.77 14.94
N ARG A 97 6.95 22.22 16.10
CA ARG A 97 7.54 23.29 16.92
C ARG A 97 8.45 22.73 18.01
N LEU A 98 9.58 22.19 17.57
CA LEU A 98 10.59 21.41 18.30
C LEU A 98 11.34 22.11 19.46
N HIS A 99 10.85 23.23 20.01
CA HIS A 99 11.68 24.05 20.90
C HIS A 99 11.40 24.01 22.40
N LYS A 100 10.27 23.50 22.93
CA LYS A 100 10.05 23.58 24.40
C LYS A 100 9.09 22.56 25.04
N SER A 101 8.96 21.33 24.54
CA SER A 101 7.99 20.38 25.10
C SER A 101 8.64 19.07 25.57
N LYS A 102 8.38 18.68 26.84
CA LYS A 102 8.49 17.27 27.27
C LYS A 102 7.59 16.45 26.34
N ALA A 103 7.98 15.23 25.98
CA ALA A 103 7.17 14.33 25.14
C ALA A 103 5.68 14.43 25.52
N MET A 104 4.86 14.90 24.58
CA MET A 104 3.58 15.57 24.85
C MET A 104 2.38 14.73 24.36
N GLY A 105 2.50 13.41 24.43
CA GLY A 105 1.40 12.47 24.25
C GLY A 105 1.48 11.36 25.31
N ASP A 106 0.35 10.85 25.77
CA ASP A 106 0.33 9.58 26.51
C ASP A 106 0.01 8.43 25.54
N ALA A 107 0.25 7.21 25.98
CA ALA A 107 -0.03 6.01 25.19
C ALA A 107 -1.51 5.59 25.24
N ASP A 108 -2.41 6.36 25.85
CA ASP A 108 -3.80 5.97 26.12
C ASP A 108 -4.58 5.78 24.82
N GLY A 109 -4.35 6.62 23.81
CA GLY A 109 -4.97 6.43 22.49
C GLY A 109 -4.62 5.07 21.88
N ILE A 110 -3.36 4.69 22.01
CA ILE A 110 -2.85 3.40 21.54
C ILE A 110 -3.43 2.25 22.37
N ILE A 111 -3.33 2.32 23.69
CA ILE A 111 -3.74 1.26 24.62
C ILE A 111 -5.25 1.06 24.61
N ASN A 112 -6.04 2.13 24.58
CA ASN A 112 -7.49 2.07 24.74
C ASN A 112 -8.26 2.01 23.42
N HIS A 113 -7.63 2.38 22.28
CA HIS A 113 -8.30 2.40 20.98
C HIS A 113 -7.55 1.60 19.91
N VAL A 114 -6.28 1.90 19.66
CA VAL A 114 -5.55 1.28 18.54
C VAL A 114 -5.34 -0.22 18.76
N PHE A 115 -4.70 -0.64 19.85
CA PHE A 115 -4.44 -2.05 20.12
C PHE A 115 -5.72 -2.89 20.21
N PRO A 116 -6.78 -2.47 20.94
CA PRO A 116 -8.05 -3.19 20.95
C PRO A 116 -8.71 -3.27 19.57
N HIS A 117 -8.68 -2.20 18.77
CA HIS A 117 -9.22 -2.21 17.42
C HIS A 117 -8.45 -3.15 16.49
N LEU A 118 -7.12 -3.17 16.60
CA LEU A 118 -6.27 -4.12 15.89
C LEU A 118 -6.39 -5.55 16.43
N GLY A 119 -7.13 -5.79 17.51
CA GLY A 119 -7.33 -7.12 18.09
C GLY A 119 -6.10 -7.66 18.81
N ILE A 120 -5.17 -6.77 19.20
CA ILE A 120 -3.95 -7.12 19.92
C ILE A 120 -4.30 -7.48 21.37
N ASP A 121 -3.96 -8.70 21.76
CA ASP A 121 -4.26 -9.28 23.07
C ASP A 121 -2.99 -9.87 23.70
N PRO A 122 -2.35 -9.18 24.68
CA PRO A 122 -1.13 -9.65 25.31
C PRO A 122 -1.21 -11.04 25.95
N GLU A 123 -2.37 -11.45 26.46
CA GLU A 123 -2.53 -12.80 27.03
C GLU A 123 -2.49 -13.86 25.94
N LYS A 124 -3.19 -13.62 24.81
CA LYS A 124 -3.14 -14.52 23.66
C LYS A 124 -1.73 -14.62 23.09
N ILE A 125 -1.06 -13.48 22.93
CA ILE A 125 0.33 -13.43 22.44
C ILE A 125 1.24 -14.31 23.31
N ARG A 126 1.19 -14.17 24.63
CA ARG A 126 2.01 -15.01 25.53
C ARG A 126 1.65 -16.49 25.50
N SER A 127 0.40 -16.82 25.17
CA SER A 127 -0.10 -18.19 25.11
C SER A 127 0.05 -18.87 23.73
N ALA A 128 0.48 -18.12 22.70
CA ALA A 128 0.66 -18.62 21.34
C ALA A 128 1.63 -19.81 21.31
N LYS A 129 1.37 -20.78 20.42
CA LYS A 129 2.17 -21.99 20.27
C LYS A 129 2.35 -22.32 18.79
N GLY A 130 3.39 -23.08 18.47
CA GLY A 130 3.68 -23.55 17.10
C GLY A 130 4.47 -22.55 16.26
N ILE A 131 4.63 -21.31 16.73
CA ILE A 131 5.45 -20.27 16.12
C ILE A 131 6.07 -19.42 17.21
N GLU A 132 7.36 -19.09 17.04
CA GLU A 132 8.09 -18.22 17.95
C GLU A 132 7.97 -16.76 17.51
N GLY A 133 7.95 -15.83 18.46
CA GLY A 133 7.82 -14.41 18.20
C GLY A 133 8.79 -13.56 19.00
N THR A 134 9.39 -12.55 18.38
CA THR A 134 10.27 -11.58 19.05
C THR A 134 9.90 -10.13 18.78
N PHE A 135 9.81 -9.36 19.87
CA PHE A 135 9.50 -7.93 19.85
C PHE A 135 10.75 -7.13 20.19
N ASN A 136 11.25 -6.33 19.25
CA ASN A 136 12.45 -5.52 19.45
C ASN A 136 12.13 -4.19 20.13
N VAL A 137 12.73 -3.96 21.30
CA VAL A 137 12.61 -2.71 22.06
C VAL A 137 13.98 -2.17 22.44
N CYS A 138 14.14 -0.85 22.42
CA CYS A 138 15.39 -0.22 22.83
C CYS A 138 15.33 0.02 24.32
N ASN A 139 16.17 -0.70 25.08
CA ASN A 139 16.43 -0.36 26.47
C ASN A 139 17.30 0.90 26.49
N TYR A 140 16.66 2.06 26.63
CA TYR A 140 17.33 3.35 26.63
C TYR A 140 18.26 3.52 27.83
N THR A 141 17.97 2.90 28.97
CA THR A 141 18.87 2.92 30.14
C THR A 141 20.22 2.30 29.80
N LYS A 142 20.22 1.15 29.09
CA LYS A 142 21.43 0.39 28.75
C LYS A 142 22.00 0.71 27.37
N LYS A 143 21.25 1.42 26.51
CA LYS A 143 21.57 1.68 25.09
C LYS A 143 21.70 0.39 24.26
N THR A 144 20.80 -0.56 24.50
CA THR A 144 20.82 -1.88 23.85
C THR A 144 19.46 -2.23 23.26
N ASN A 145 19.46 -2.97 22.16
CA ASN A 145 18.25 -3.64 21.68
C ASN A 145 18.00 -4.90 22.51
N GLU A 146 16.77 -5.07 23.00
CA GLU A 146 16.30 -6.29 23.66
C GLU A 146 15.22 -6.93 22.76
N ALA A 147 15.44 -8.17 22.31
CA ALA A 147 14.47 -8.95 21.57
C ALA A 147 13.63 -9.76 22.55
N ILE A 148 12.47 -9.23 22.93
CA ILE A 148 11.60 -9.82 23.95
C ILE A 148 10.83 -10.98 23.33
N HIS A 149 10.97 -12.17 23.91
CA HIS A 149 10.23 -13.34 23.46
C HIS A 149 8.72 -13.16 23.71
N HIS A 150 7.87 -13.62 22.80
CA HIS A 150 6.43 -13.41 22.89
C HIS A 150 5.81 -13.96 24.17
N SER A 151 6.36 -15.04 24.75
CA SER A 151 5.89 -15.60 26.03
C SER A 151 6.15 -14.68 27.24
N GLU A 152 7.05 -13.71 27.11
CA GLU A 152 7.46 -12.77 28.16
C GLU A 152 7.02 -11.33 27.85
N VAL A 153 6.35 -11.11 26.72
CA VAL A 153 5.93 -9.76 26.31
C VAL A 153 4.90 -9.19 27.28
N ALA A 154 5.08 -7.91 27.61
CA ALA A 154 4.17 -7.14 28.45
C ALA A 154 3.55 -6.04 27.60
N LEU A 155 2.44 -5.44 28.06
CA LEU A 155 1.81 -4.34 27.35
C LEU A 155 2.80 -3.17 27.17
N GLU A 156 3.60 -2.90 28.19
CA GLU A 156 4.65 -1.89 28.20
C GLU A 156 5.70 -2.14 27.12
N HIS A 157 6.07 -3.39 26.85
CA HIS A 157 6.98 -3.73 25.75
C HIS A 157 6.35 -3.41 24.39
N LEU A 158 5.06 -3.71 24.19
CA LEU A 158 4.35 -3.41 22.95
C LEU A 158 4.24 -1.90 22.72
N VAL A 159 3.91 -1.14 23.77
CA VAL A 159 3.85 0.33 23.72
C VAL A 159 5.24 0.90 23.46
N ALA A 160 6.25 0.48 24.22
CA ALA A 160 7.62 0.95 24.06
C ALA A 160 8.15 0.71 22.65
N GLY A 161 7.83 -0.46 22.10
CA GLY A 161 8.22 -0.87 20.75
C GLY A 161 7.77 0.10 19.66
N ILE A 162 6.68 0.85 19.86
CA ILE A 162 6.19 1.88 18.93
C ILE A 162 6.32 3.32 19.47
N SER A 163 6.94 3.49 20.64
CA SER A 163 7.16 4.81 21.24
C SER A 163 8.36 5.50 20.60
N LEU A 164 8.11 6.17 19.47
CA LEU A 164 9.12 6.90 18.71
C LEU A 164 9.49 8.24 19.40
N PRO A 165 10.76 8.46 19.82
CA PRO A 165 11.28 9.73 20.31
C PRO A 165 10.84 10.96 19.51
N ILE A 166 10.65 12.10 20.19
CA ILE A 166 9.96 13.31 19.72
C ILE A 166 8.43 13.13 19.73
N PHE A 167 7.92 12.01 19.25
CA PHE A 167 6.48 11.79 19.11
C PHE A 167 5.84 11.20 20.37
N MET A 168 6.54 10.33 21.07
CA MET A 168 6.05 9.62 22.25
C MET A 168 7.06 9.62 23.39
N PRO A 169 6.59 9.56 24.66
CA PRO A 169 7.46 9.42 25.82
C PRO A 169 8.10 8.03 25.89
N ALA A 170 9.23 7.95 26.58
CA ALA A 170 9.79 6.67 26.98
C ALA A 170 8.84 5.95 27.96
N VAL A 171 8.82 4.62 27.88
CA VAL A 171 8.02 3.75 28.73
C VAL A 171 8.90 3.18 29.84
N GLU A 172 8.48 3.36 31.09
CA GLU A 172 9.18 2.81 32.25
C GLU A 172 8.68 1.40 32.55
N TYR A 173 9.58 0.41 32.54
CA TYR A 173 9.23 -0.98 32.87
C TYR A 173 10.41 -1.69 33.52
N GLY A 174 10.16 -2.44 34.60
CA GLY A 174 11.21 -3.19 35.30
C GLY A 174 12.42 -2.35 35.77
N GLY A 175 12.20 -1.06 36.06
CA GLY A 175 13.26 -0.11 36.47
C GLY A 175 14.16 0.40 35.33
N ASN A 176 13.80 0.18 34.07
CA ASN A 176 14.49 0.74 32.91
C ASN A 176 13.53 1.58 32.05
N SER A 177 14.08 2.55 31.31
CA SER A 177 13.37 3.30 30.29
C SER A 177 13.49 2.59 28.94
N TYR A 178 12.38 2.43 28.24
CA TYR A 178 12.29 1.81 26.92
C TYR A 178 11.71 2.76 25.87
N ILE A 179 12.20 2.66 24.64
CA ILE A 179 11.72 3.40 23.45
C ILE A 179 11.75 2.48 22.23
N ASP A 180 11.26 2.98 21.09
CA ASP A 180 11.36 2.30 19.81
C ASP A 180 12.83 2.01 19.43
N SER A 181 13.06 0.82 18.86
CA SER A 181 14.37 0.34 18.41
C SER A 181 14.83 0.85 17.04
N VAL A 182 14.02 1.67 16.35
CA VAL A 182 14.28 2.13 14.97
C VAL A 182 15.72 2.60 14.69
N TRP A 183 16.42 3.28 15.62
CA TRP A 183 17.80 3.77 15.39
C TRP A 183 18.90 2.73 15.60
N ILE A 184 18.59 1.61 16.27
CA ILE A 184 19.62 0.61 16.62
C ILE A 184 19.32 -0.76 16.05
N LYS A 185 18.05 -1.05 15.68
CA LYS A 185 17.62 -2.36 15.21
C LYS A 185 16.25 -2.33 14.51
N ASP A 186 16.13 -1.66 13.38
CA ASP A 186 14.83 -1.56 12.69
C ASP A 186 14.35 -2.88 12.02
N ALA A 187 15.24 -3.84 11.84
CA ALA A 187 14.94 -5.23 11.49
C ALA A 187 16.00 -6.13 12.13
N ASN A 188 15.61 -7.22 12.78
CA ASN A 188 16.56 -8.06 13.52
C ASN A 188 16.85 -9.41 12.82
N VAL A 189 17.54 -9.34 11.68
CA VAL A 189 17.90 -10.54 10.90
C VAL A 189 18.85 -11.47 11.65
N MET A 190 19.68 -10.95 12.58
CA MET A 190 20.53 -11.80 13.39
C MET A 190 19.78 -12.54 14.51
N GLU A 191 18.64 -12.05 14.99
CA GLU A 191 17.79 -12.82 15.90
C GLU A 191 17.20 -14.04 15.22
N ALA A 192 16.74 -13.90 13.97
CA ALA A 192 16.35 -15.03 13.12
C ALA A 192 17.48 -16.06 12.99
N VAL A 193 18.69 -15.61 12.66
CA VAL A 193 19.88 -16.48 12.53
C VAL A 193 20.21 -17.22 13.83
N LYS A 194 20.17 -16.53 14.98
CA LYS A 194 20.44 -17.15 16.30
C LYS A 194 19.42 -18.22 16.67
N ARG A 195 18.21 -18.15 16.11
CA ARG A 195 17.13 -19.14 16.24
C ARG A 195 17.22 -20.27 15.22
N GLY A 196 18.33 -20.35 14.48
CA GLY A 196 18.60 -21.42 13.52
C GLY A 196 17.92 -21.22 12.16
N ALA A 197 17.46 -20.00 11.84
CA ALA A 197 16.86 -19.74 10.53
C ALA A 197 17.84 -20.05 9.39
N GLU A 198 17.32 -20.75 8.39
CA GLU A 198 17.98 -21.03 7.10
C GLU A 198 17.35 -20.17 5.98
N GLU A 199 16.15 -19.65 6.18
CA GLU A 199 15.49 -18.71 5.27
C GLU A 199 14.97 -17.50 6.05
N ILE A 200 15.38 -16.30 5.61
CA ILE A 200 14.91 -15.02 6.16
C ILE A 200 14.05 -14.33 5.12
N TRP A 201 12.80 -14.07 5.47
CA TRP A 201 11.85 -13.28 4.69
C TRP A 201 11.73 -11.89 5.30
N LEU A 202 12.48 -10.93 4.75
CA LEU A 202 12.50 -9.54 5.22
C LEU A 202 11.43 -8.72 4.51
N VAL A 203 10.48 -8.18 5.27
CA VAL A 203 9.51 -7.19 4.79
C VAL A 203 10.04 -5.80 5.10
N TRP A 204 10.53 -5.10 4.08
CA TRP A 204 11.28 -3.84 4.22
C TRP A 204 10.45 -2.63 3.80
N CYS A 205 10.09 -1.80 4.79
CA CYS A 205 9.25 -0.60 4.60
C CYS A 205 10.02 0.73 4.77
N ILE A 206 11.33 0.69 4.98
CA ILE A 206 12.18 1.87 5.17
C ILE A 206 12.83 2.31 3.86
N GLY A 207 12.96 3.62 3.66
CA GLY A 207 13.58 4.18 2.46
C GLY A 207 15.02 3.70 2.29
N ASN A 208 15.35 3.23 1.09
CA ASN A 208 16.73 3.05 0.61
C ASN A 208 16.78 3.57 -0.82
N HIS A 209 16.91 4.88 -0.97
CA HIS A 209 16.96 5.60 -2.24
C HIS A 209 17.98 6.75 -2.17
N GLY A 210 18.31 7.35 -3.30
CA GLY A 210 19.40 8.32 -3.44
C GLY A 210 19.00 9.80 -3.28
N VAL A 211 17.75 10.09 -2.95
CA VAL A 211 17.22 11.47 -2.92
C VAL A 211 17.32 12.02 -1.50
N TYR A 212 18.13 13.07 -1.34
CA TYR A 212 18.28 13.81 -0.09
C TYR A 212 17.30 14.99 -0.07
N LYS A 213 16.49 15.12 0.99
CA LYS A 213 15.46 16.15 1.13
C LYS A 213 15.78 17.09 2.29
N ASP A 214 15.52 18.37 2.11
CA ASP A 214 15.68 19.39 3.15
C ASP A 214 14.49 19.41 4.13
N GLY A 215 14.67 20.06 5.29
CA GLY A 215 13.62 20.29 6.28
C GLY A 215 13.69 19.35 7.48
N ALA A 216 13.34 19.85 8.67
CA ALA A 216 13.59 19.13 9.93
C ALA A 216 12.94 17.74 9.99
N PHE A 217 11.74 17.58 9.41
CA PHE A 217 11.03 16.30 9.38
C PHE A 217 11.69 15.30 8.43
N ASP A 218 11.96 15.68 7.19
CA ASP A 218 12.66 14.80 6.23
C ASP A 218 14.08 14.43 6.73
N GLN A 219 14.80 15.38 7.34
CA GLN A 219 16.09 15.12 7.97
C GLN A 219 15.99 14.10 9.12
N TYR A 220 14.94 14.17 9.94
CA TYR A 220 14.69 13.17 10.99
C TYR A 220 14.39 11.79 10.40
N VAL A 221 13.62 11.71 9.31
CA VAL A 221 13.38 10.46 8.58
C VAL A 221 14.67 9.92 7.97
N HIS A 222 15.52 10.77 7.39
CA HIS A 222 16.83 10.35 6.88
C HIS A 222 17.73 9.76 7.96
N MET A 223 17.70 10.28 9.19
CA MET A 223 18.44 9.68 10.32
C MET A 223 17.95 8.25 10.61
N ILE A 224 16.64 8.01 10.56
CA ILE A 224 16.04 6.68 10.68
C ILE A 224 16.50 5.79 9.52
N GLU A 225 16.36 6.25 8.27
CA GLU A 225 16.76 5.50 7.07
C GLU A 225 18.24 5.10 7.11
N MET A 226 19.12 6.04 7.45
CA MET A 226 20.56 5.79 7.54
C MET A 226 20.91 4.78 8.63
N SER A 227 20.31 4.90 9.81
CA SER A 227 20.59 4.00 10.93
C SER A 227 20.03 2.59 10.69
N ALA A 228 18.78 2.49 10.22
CA ALA A 228 18.14 1.23 9.86
C ALA A 228 18.91 0.46 8.78
N ASN A 229 19.22 1.13 7.65
CA ASN A 229 19.99 0.51 6.58
C ASN A 229 21.43 0.18 7.02
N GLY A 230 22.10 1.09 7.72
CA GLY A 230 23.48 0.89 8.16
C GLY A 230 23.65 -0.36 9.03
N VAL A 231 22.78 -0.53 10.03
CA VAL A 231 22.80 -1.72 10.90
C VAL A 231 22.45 -2.99 10.12
N LEU A 232 21.42 -2.94 9.27
CA LEU A 232 21.03 -4.09 8.45
C LEU A 232 22.18 -4.57 7.56
N PHE A 233 22.91 -3.64 6.94
CA PHE A 233 24.01 -3.98 6.03
C PHE A 233 25.21 -4.56 6.78
N GLU A 234 25.50 -4.08 7.99
CA GLU A 234 26.50 -4.72 8.85
C GLU A 234 26.08 -6.17 9.17
N GLU A 235 24.80 -6.41 9.44
CA GLU A 235 24.31 -7.77 9.69
C GLU A 235 24.34 -8.66 8.45
N PHE A 236 24.10 -8.11 7.27
CA PHE A 236 24.28 -8.80 6.00
C PHE A 236 25.73 -9.29 5.82
N ASP A 237 26.72 -8.45 6.13
CA ASP A 237 28.14 -8.84 6.08
C ASP A 237 28.43 -9.98 7.09
N ARG A 238 27.89 -9.89 8.31
CA ARG A 238 28.03 -10.95 9.32
C ARG A 238 27.38 -12.27 8.90
N ILE A 239 26.25 -12.23 8.20
CA ILE A 239 25.59 -13.42 7.66
C ILE A 239 26.39 -14.00 6.50
N ASN A 240 26.99 -13.17 5.63
CA ASN A 240 27.90 -13.66 4.60
C ASN A 240 29.09 -14.42 5.21
N GLU A 241 29.72 -13.87 6.26
CA GLU A 241 30.79 -14.56 6.99
C GLU A 241 30.32 -15.86 7.64
N LEU A 242 29.14 -15.85 8.25
CA LEU A 242 28.53 -17.04 8.83
C LEU A 242 28.25 -18.11 7.77
N ASN A 243 27.73 -17.74 6.60
CA ASN A 243 27.47 -18.65 5.51
C ASN A 243 28.74 -19.34 5.00
N GLU A 244 29.87 -18.64 4.96
CA GLU A 244 31.18 -19.25 4.65
C GLU A 244 31.66 -20.22 5.74
N ARG A 245 31.29 -20.00 7.01
CA ARG A 245 31.56 -20.93 8.11
C ARG A 245 30.65 -22.16 8.04
N ILE A 246 29.36 -21.97 7.78
CA ILE A 246 28.37 -23.05 7.63
C ILE A 246 28.80 -24.01 6.51
N LYS A 247 29.25 -23.49 5.35
CA LYS A 247 29.80 -24.31 4.24
C LYS A 247 30.97 -25.20 4.65
N LYS A 248 31.70 -24.83 5.70
CA LYS A 248 32.85 -25.57 6.26
C LYS A 248 32.46 -26.46 7.45
N GLY A 249 31.18 -26.55 7.78
CA GLY A 249 30.65 -27.33 8.90
C GLY A 249 30.66 -26.61 10.25
N ASP A 250 31.02 -25.33 10.30
CA ASP A 250 30.94 -24.50 11.51
C ASP A 250 29.63 -23.72 11.52
N SER A 251 28.61 -24.32 12.16
CA SER A 251 27.26 -23.78 12.26
C SER A 251 26.87 -23.57 13.74
N PRO A 252 27.22 -22.41 14.33
CA PRO A 252 27.04 -22.16 15.75
C PRO A 252 25.59 -22.11 16.23
N TYR A 253 24.62 -21.95 15.31
CA TYR A 253 23.18 -21.89 15.63
C TYR A 253 22.39 -23.07 15.04
N GLY A 254 23.07 -24.11 14.56
CA GLY A 254 22.44 -25.37 14.16
C GLY A 254 21.89 -25.41 12.74
N GLN A 255 22.15 -24.40 11.91
CA GLN A 255 21.84 -24.46 10.48
C GLN A 255 22.55 -25.64 9.80
N THR A 256 21.85 -26.28 8.87
CA THR A 256 22.38 -27.37 8.04
C THR A 256 22.81 -26.89 6.66
N SER A 257 22.35 -25.70 6.26
CA SER A 257 22.66 -25.06 4.99
C SER A 257 22.88 -23.55 5.17
N PRO A 258 23.59 -22.88 4.23
CA PRO A 258 23.76 -21.43 4.27
C PRO A 258 22.42 -20.70 4.29
N VAL A 259 22.32 -19.67 5.12
CA VAL A 259 21.12 -18.84 5.27
C VAL A 259 20.83 -18.13 3.95
N LYS A 260 19.57 -18.14 3.54
CA LYS A 260 19.02 -17.48 2.34
C LYS A 260 18.24 -16.23 2.73
N LEU A 261 18.22 -15.24 1.84
CA LEU A 261 17.48 -13.99 2.02
C LEU A 261 16.41 -13.84 0.95
N HIS A 262 15.19 -13.55 1.38
CA HIS A 262 14.10 -13.05 0.55
C HIS A 262 13.73 -11.65 1.05
N VAL A 263 13.54 -10.69 0.14
CA VAL A 263 13.18 -9.30 0.50
C VAL A 263 11.94 -8.89 -0.26
N ILE A 264 10.89 -8.56 0.48
CA ILE A 264 9.67 -7.95 -0.03
C ILE A 264 9.71 -6.47 0.33
N LYS A 265 9.66 -5.62 -0.68
CA LYS A 265 9.75 -4.17 -0.56
C LYS A 265 9.00 -3.51 -1.71
N PRO A 266 8.53 -2.27 -1.55
CA PRO A 266 7.98 -1.52 -2.66
C PRO A 266 9.05 -1.09 -3.67
N ASP A 267 8.60 -0.85 -4.89
CA ASP A 267 9.44 -0.31 -5.97
C ASP A 267 9.93 1.11 -5.66
N TYR A 268 9.10 1.91 -5.00
CA TYR A 268 9.36 3.28 -4.56
C TYR A 268 9.12 3.40 -3.06
N PRO A 269 9.76 4.35 -2.36
CA PRO A 269 9.51 4.58 -0.93
C PRO A 269 8.02 4.79 -0.63
N LEU A 270 7.51 4.16 0.44
CA LEU A 270 6.13 4.37 0.86
C LEU A 270 5.94 5.83 1.32
N PRO A 271 4.82 6.48 0.95
CA PRO A 271 4.46 7.80 1.47
C PRO A 271 4.51 7.82 2.99
N LEU A 272 5.04 8.89 3.61
CA LEU A 272 5.35 8.93 5.06
C LEU A 272 4.06 8.97 5.92
N ASP A 273 4.19 8.73 7.23
CA ASP A 273 3.04 8.74 8.16
C ASP A 273 2.12 9.96 8.05
N PRO A 274 2.60 11.20 7.81
CA PRO A 274 1.71 12.34 7.56
C PRO A 274 0.84 12.17 6.30
N ASP A 275 1.32 11.50 5.25
CA ASP A 275 0.50 11.22 4.06
C ASP A 275 -0.67 10.31 4.42
N TYR A 276 -0.45 9.31 5.30
CA TYR A 276 -1.51 8.43 5.77
C TYR A 276 -2.46 9.16 6.73
N PHE A 277 -1.92 9.90 7.70
CA PHE A 277 -2.72 10.65 8.68
C PHE A 277 -3.64 11.70 8.04
N PHE A 278 -3.15 12.43 7.03
CA PHE A 278 -3.94 13.41 6.28
C PHE A 278 -4.77 12.81 5.15
N GLY A 279 -4.77 11.48 5.01
CA GLY A 279 -5.59 10.75 4.04
C GLY A 279 -5.17 10.91 2.59
N ARG A 280 -3.92 11.31 2.32
CA ARG A 280 -3.29 11.30 0.98
C ARG A 280 -3.03 9.87 0.50
N ILE A 281 -2.79 8.95 1.44
CA ILE A 281 -2.87 7.50 1.25
C ILE A 281 -3.78 6.90 2.34
N ASP A 282 -4.31 5.70 2.14
CA ASP A 282 -5.11 4.98 3.13
C ASP A 282 -4.61 3.54 3.32
N ALA A 283 -5.09 2.86 4.36
CA ALA A 283 -4.73 1.48 4.65
C ALA A 283 -5.07 0.54 3.49
N SER A 284 -6.23 0.73 2.85
CA SER A 284 -6.64 -0.13 1.72
C SER A 284 -5.60 -0.10 0.61
N THR A 285 -5.12 1.10 0.25
CA THR A 285 -4.07 1.29 -0.74
C THR A 285 -2.75 0.68 -0.29
N LEU A 286 -2.32 0.90 0.96
CA LEU A 286 -1.08 0.31 1.48
C LEU A 286 -1.11 -1.23 1.44
N ILE A 287 -2.23 -1.83 1.88
CA ILE A 287 -2.46 -3.28 1.86
C ILE A 287 -2.37 -3.80 0.42
N THR A 288 -3.03 -3.16 -0.54
CA THR A 288 -3.02 -3.64 -1.93
C THR A 288 -1.65 -3.48 -2.59
N ILE A 289 -0.85 -2.47 -2.20
CA ILE A 289 0.55 -2.37 -2.64
C ILE A 289 1.35 -3.55 -2.08
N GLY A 290 1.26 -3.83 -0.77
CA GLY A 290 1.99 -4.95 -0.14
C GLY A 290 1.62 -6.32 -0.72
N TYR A 291 0.34 -6.53 -0.98
CA TYR A 291 -0.17 -7.74 -1.64
C TYR A 291 0.37 -7.88 -3.08
N SER A 292 0.33 -6.79 -3.86
CA SER A 292 0.84 -6.76 -5.24
C SER A 292 2.35 -6.99 -5.30
N ASP A 293 3.14 -6.32 -4.46
CA ASP A 293 4.59 -6.45 -4.43
C ASP A 293 5.02 -7.87 -4.06
N THR A 294 4.33 -8.48 -3.08
CA THR A 294 4.57 -9.86 -2.69
C THR A 294 4.28 -10.81 -3.84
N THR A 295 3.13 -10.66 -4.51
CA THR A 295 2.78 -11.51 -5.65
C THR A 295 3.80 -11.40 -6.79
N LYS A 296 4.24 -10.17 -7.09
CA LYS A 296 5.27 -9.91 -8.10
C LYS A 296 6.61 -10.53 -7.71
N TYR A 297 6.98 -10.45 -6.43
CA TYR A 297 8.19 -11.06 -5.90
C TYR A 297 8.12 -12.59 -6.05
N LEU A 298 7.06 -13.22 -5.54
CA LEU A 298 6.90 -14.68 -5.59
C LEU A 298 6.89 -15.24 -7.03
N THR A 299 6.40 -14.47 -8.00
CA THR A 299 6.41 -14.86 -9.42
C THR A 299 7.81 -14.84 -10.05
N LYS A 300 8.73 -14.03 -9.51
CA LYS A 300 10.06 -13.75 -10.10
C LYS A 300 11.22 -14.19 -9.24
N MET A 301 10.96 -14.61 -8.00
CA MET A 301 12.01 -14.88 -7.02
C MET A 301 12.86 -16.10 -7.43
N ASN A 302 14.08 -16.12 -6.91
CA ASN A 302 14.94 -17.29 -6.92
C ASN A 302 14.75 -18.03 -5.58
N GLU A 303 14.57 -19.36 -5.62
CA GLU A 303 14.47 -20.22 -4.43
C GLU A 303 15.76 -20.25 -3.60
N ASP A 304 16.90 -19.86 -4.18
CA ASP A 304 18.16 -19.65 -3.45
C ASP A 304 18.27 -18.29 -2.77
N GLY A 305 17.23 -17.47 -2.87
CA GLY A 305 17.19 -16.13 -2.32
C GLY A 305 18.02 -15.13 -3.14
N ILE A 306 18.31 -13.99 -2.52
CA ILE A 306 19.10 -12.90 -3.09
C ILE A 306 20.35 -12.62 -2.24
N PRO A 307 21.39 -11.98 -2.79
CA PRO A 307 22.60 -11.68 -2.03
C PRO A 307 22.35 -10.73 -0.85
N PHE A 308 22.99 -11.02 0.29
CA PHE A 308 23.05 -10.13 1.46
C PHE A 308 23.95 -8.93 1.16
N THR A 309 23.40 -7.94 0.46
CA THR A 309 24.10 -6.72 0.04
C THR A 309 23.17 -5.50 0.16
N PRO A 310 23.69 -4.27 0.20
CA PRO A 310 22.86 -3.06 0.22
C PRO A 310 21.85 -2.95 -0.94
N ALA A 311 22.11 -3.63 -2.06
CA ALA A 311 21.21 -3.67 -3.21
C ALA A 311 19.89 -4.42 -2.90
N ALA A 312 19.88 -5.33 -1.92
CA ALA A 312 18.72 -6.14 -1.58
C ALA A 312 17.51 -5.30 -1.14
N THR A 313 17.74 -4.17 -0.46
CA THR A 313 16.67 -3.26 -0.02
C THR A 313 16.51 -2.02 -0.91
N ARG A 314 17.31 -1.86 -1.97
CA ARG A 314 17.35 -0.64 -2.79
C ARG A 314 16.03 -0.41 -3.52
N MET A 315 15.47 0.79 -3.39
CA MET A 315 14.27 1.25 -4.11
C MET A 315 14.66 2.14 -5.30
N LYS A 316 13.72 2.35 -6.22
CA LYS A 316 13.83 3.38 -7.25
C LYS A 316 13.78 4.74 -6.58
N ASP A 317 14.52 5.70 -7.14
CA ASP A 317 14.50 7.06 -6.64
C ASP A 317 13.09 7.66 -6.87
N PRO A 318 12.52 8.36 -5.87
CA PRO A 318 11.23 9.01 -6.01
C PRO A 318 11.29 10.08 -7.11
N VAL A 319 10.32 10.05 -8.02
CA VAL A 319 10.21 10.97 -9.16
C VAL A 319 8.89 11.74 -9.04
N PRO A 320 8.90 13.08 -9.18
CA PRO A 320 7.69 13.88 -9.05
C PRO A 320 6.57 13.43 -10.00
N GLY A 321 5.35 13.36 -9.48
CA GLY A 321 4.20 12.88 -10.21
C GLY A 321 2.89 13.25 -9.53
N ILE A 322 1.83 12.51 -9.86
CA ILE A 322 0.53 12.65 -9.18
C ILE A 322 -0.02 11.29 -8.77
N ALA A 323 -0.89 11.32 -7.76
CA ALA A 323 -1.70 10.19 -7.38
C ALA A 323 -3.14 10.64 -7.10
N PHE A 324 -4.08 9.74 -7.35
CA PHE A 324 -5.49 9.91 -7.00
C PHE A 324 -6.14 8.54 -6.80
N ARG A 325 -7.29 8.53 -6.14
CA ARG A 325 -8.10 7.33 -5.94
C ARG A 325 -9.44 7.49 -6.64
N GLU A 326 -9.94 6.40 -7.19
CA GLU A 326 -11.21 6.36 -7.91
C GLU A 326 -12.00 5.15 -7.46
N LYS A 327 -13.32 5.34 -7.28
CA LYS A 327 -14.27 4.27 -7.01
C LYS A 327 -15.34 4.28 -8.09
N MET A 328 -15.48 3.17 -8.81
CA MET A 328 -16.51 2.97 -9.83
C MET A 328 -17.36 1.77 -9.48
N GLU A 329 -18.68 1.91 -9.61
CA GLU A 329 -19.61 0.83 -9.30
C GLU A 329 -20.71 0.74 -10.35
N GLY A 330 -21.21 -0.47 -10.56
CA GLY A 330 -22.35 -0.67 -11.42
C GLY A 330 -22.79 -2.11 -11.50
N TRP A 331 -23.58 -2.40 -12.52
CA TRP A 331 -24.23 -3.69 -12.70
C TRP A 331 -23.34 -4.60 -13.52
N PHE A 332 -23.24 -5.86 -13.09
CA PHE A 332 -22.34 -6.84 -13.67
C PHE A 332 -22.97 -8.23 -13.65
N SER A 333 -22.73 -9.02 -14.70
CA SER A 333 -23.28 -10.37 -14.83
C SER A 333 -22.24 -11.36 -15.37
N LEU A 334 -22.26 -12.59 -14.86
CA LEU A 334 -21.45 -13.71 -15.35
C LEU A 334 -22.07 -14.43 -16.57
N ASP A 335 -23.24 -13.97 -17.04
CA ASP A 335 -24.04 -14.65 -18.08
C ASP A 335 -23.90 -14.04 -19.48
N THR A 336 -22.93 -13.15 -19.68
CA THR A 336 -22.70 -12.48 -20.96
C THR A 336 -21.28 -11.96 -21.05
N ASP A 337 -20.80 -11.83 -22.28
CA ASP A 337 -19.52 -11.20 -22.60
C ASP A 337 -19.68 -9.74 -23.04
N LYS A 338 -20.91 -9.24 -23.20
CA LYS A 338 -21.17 -7.86 -23.63
C LYS A 338 -21.49 -6.96 -22.43
N PRO A 339 -20.76 -5.83 -22.25
CA PRO A 339 -20.95 -4.92 -21.13
C PRO A 339 -22.40 -4.45 -20.94
N GLU A 340 -23.07 -4.00 -21.99
CA GLU A 340 -24.42 -3.44 -21.93
C GLU A 340 -25.47 -4.50 -21.55
N GLU A 341 -25.39 -5.71 -22.13
CA GLU A 341 -26.23 -6.83 -21.71
C GLU A 341 -25.93 -7.24 -20.25
N GLY A 342 -24.66 -7.12 -19.83
CA GLY A 342 -24.21 -7.41 -18.48
C GLY A 342 -24.78 -6.43 -17.46
N GLU A 343 -24.95 -5.17 -17.85
CA GLU A 343 -25.62 -4.16 -17.05
C GLU A 343 -27.11 -4.49 -16.85
N GLU A 344 -27.82 -4.84 -17.92
CA GLU A 344 -29.25 -5.21 -17.87
C GLU A 344 -29.46 -6.46 -17.00
N LYS A 345 -28.73 -7.55 -17.29
CA LYS A 345 -28.83 -8.80 -16.51
C LYS A 345 -28.38 -8.61 -15.06
N GLY A 346 -27.38 -7.77 -14.81
CA GLY A 346 -26.93 -7.44 -13.46
C GLY A 346 -28.01 -6.74 -12.66
N LYS A 347 -28.80 -5.83 -13.27
CA LYS A 347 -29.99 -5.21 -12.66
C LYS A 347 -31.04 -6.25 -12.30
N GLU A 348 -31.35 -7.15 -13.23
CA GLU A 348 -32.36 -8.21 -13.03
C GLU A 348 -31.99 -9.16 -11.88
N LYS A 349 -30.70 -9.51 -11.77
CA LYS A 349 -30.18 -10.40 -10.73
C LYS A 349 -29.75 -9.69 -9.44
N ASN A 350 -29.81 -8.36 -9.42
CA ASN A 350 -29.31 -7.52 -8.34
C ASN A 350 -27.82 -7.76 -8.01
N THR A 351 -26.97 -7.99 -9.02
CA THR A 351 -25.53 -8.22 -8.86
C THR A 351 -24.72 -6.99 -9.26
N ARG A 352 -23.92 -6.48 -8.31
CA ARG A 352 -23.08 -5.28 -8.51
C ARG A 352 -21.61 -5.58 -8.33
N LEU A 353 -20.78 -4.92 -9.13
CA LEU A 353 -19.33 -4.94 -9.02
C LEU A 353 -18.83 -3.55 -8.65
N SER A 354 -17.86 -3.50 -7.74
CA SER A 354 -17.17 -2.29 -7.30
C SER A 354 -15.68 -2.41 -7.62
N LEU A 355 -15.13 -1.37 -8.25
CA LEU A 355 -13.71 -1.21 -8.49
C LEU A 355 -13.21 -0.04 -7.64
N ASN A 356 -12.31 -0.32 -6.70
CA ASN A 356 -11.62 0.68 -5.89
C ASN A 356 -10.16 0.71 -6.31
N ALA A 357 -9.74 1.80 -6.95
CA ALA A 357 -8.42 1.94 -7.54
C ALA A 357 -7.64 3.12 -6.94
N ALA A 358 -6.35 2.92 -6.69
CA ALA A 358 -5.38 3.97 -6.47
C ALA A 358 -4.43 4.03 -7.67
N ILE A 359 -4.41 5.18 -8.32
CA ILE A 359 -3.64 5.43 -9.54
C ILE A 359 -2.42 6.28 -9.19
N TYR A 360 -1.26 5.87 -9.70
CA TYR A 360 -0.01 6.61 -9.61
C TYR A 360 0.53 6.86 -11.00
N ILE A 361 0.69 8.15 -11.35
CA ILE A 361 1.40 8.60 -12.54
C ILE A 361 2.72 9.19 -12.06
N ARG A 362 3.76 8.35 -12.09
CA ARG A 362 5.13 8.74 -11.73
C ARG A 362 5.83 9.31 -12.96
N ASP A 363 6.75 10.24 -12.73
CA ASP A 363 7.39 11.01 -13.81
C ASP A 363 6.35 11.65 -14.73
N LEU A 364 5.57 12.57 -14.17
CA LEU A 364 4.52 13.26 -14.93
C LEU A 364 5.08 13.91 -16.21
N PRO A 365 6.24 14.62 -16.20
CA PRO A 365 6.79 15.20 -17.42
C PRO A 365 7.03 14.18 -18.54
N GLU A 366 7.48 12.97 -18.23
CA GLU A 366 7.66 11.93 -19.24
C GLU A 366 6.33 11.32 -19.68
N PHE A 367 5.43 11.04 -18.73
CA PHE A 367 4.10 10.53 -19.02
C PHE A 367 3.32 11.41 -20.01
N LEU A 368 3.45 12.73 -19.90
CA LEU A 368 2.78 13.70 -20.77
C LEU A 368 3.34 13.77 -22.20
N LYS A 369 4.52 13.19 -22.47
CA LYS A 369 5.15 13.23 -23.81
C LYS A 369 4.78 12.04 -24.69
N ASP A 370 4.55 10.87 -24.09
CA ASP A 370 4.27 9.64 -24.82
C ASP A 370 2.85 9.14 -24.49
N PRO A 371 1.91 9.16 -25.47
CA PRO A 371 0.55 8.63 -25.32
C PRO A 371 0.47 7.14 -24.92
N LYS A 372 1.58 6.40 -25.04
CA LYS A 372 1.68 4.99 -24.60
C LYS A 372 2.18 4.83 -23.17
N SER A 373 2.49 5.93 -22.48
CA SER A 373 2.94 5.89 -21.09
C SER A 373 1.85 5.30 -20.20
N ALA A 374 2.21 4.27 -19.45
CA ALA A 374 1.32 3.63 -18.49
C ALA A 374 1.55 4.18 -17.09
N GLY A 375 0.46 4.59 -16.43
CA GLY A 375 0.41 4.74 -15.00
C GLY A 375 0.29 3.37 -14.32
N THR A 376 0.67 3.31 -13.05
CA THR A 376 0.46 2.11 -12.23
C THR A 376 -0.85 2.20 -11.48
N MET A 377 -1.55 1.07 -11.35
CA MET A 377 -2.79 0.95 -10.60
C MET A 377 -2.66 -0.16 -9.56
N THR A 378 -3.11 0.11 -8.34
CA THR A 378 -3.36 -0.88 -7.30
C THR A 378 -4.79 -0.71 -6.82
N GLY A 379 -5.33 -1.69 -6.10
CA GLY A 379 -6.72 -1.62 -5.66
C GLY A 379 -7.30 -2.97 -5.31
N HIS A 380 -8.62 -3.01 -5.24
CA HIS A 380 -9.37 -4.25 -5.04
C HIS A 380 -10.71 -4.18 -5.77
N VAL A 381 -11.25 -5.36 -6.06
CA VAL A 381 -12.62 -5.55 -6.56
C VAL A 381 -13.49 -6.05 -5.42
N SER A 382 -14.74 -5.61 -5.39
CA SER A 382 -15.80 -6.23 -4.59
C SER A 382 -16.87 -6.72 -5.54
N PHE A 383 -17.22 -8.00 -5.45
CA PHE A 383 -18.26 -8.61 -6.26
C PHE A 383 -18.93 -9.70 -5.42
N GLU A 384 -20.15 -9.45 -4.93
CA GLU A 384 -20.86 -10.30 -3.97
C GLU A 384 -20.89 -11.80 -4.35
N PRO A 385 -21.07 -12.21 -5.63
CA PRO A 385 -20.99 -13.62 -6.01
C PRO A 385 -19.60 -14.26 -5.83
N PHE A 386 -18.54 -13.47 -5.67
CA PHE A 386 -17.18 -13.92 -5.39
C PHE A 386 -16.81 -13.63 -3.94
N ASP A 387 -16.44 -12.38 -3.64
CA ASP A 387 -16.00 -11.91 -2.33
C ASP A 387 -16.14 -10.38 -2.23
N GLU A 388 -16.19 -9.87 -1.00
CA GLU A 388 -16.27 -8.44 -0.70
C GLU A 388 -14.92 -7.73 -0.88
N TYR A 389 -13.80 -8.46 -0.87
CA TYR A 389 -12.47 -7.88 -1.04
C TYR A 389 -11.50 -8.80 -1.80
N LEU A 390 -11.32 -8.51 -3.08
CA LEU A 390 -10.42 -9.20 -4.01
C LEU A 390 -9.24 -8.28 -4.36
N PRO A 391 -8.10 -8.37 -3.65
CA PRO A 391 -6.96 -7.47 -3.86
C PRO A 391 -6.29 -7.70 -5.22
N ALA A 392 -5.86 -6.61 -5.85
CA ALA A 392 -5.12 -6.65 -7.10
C ALA A 392 -3.72 -7.24 -6.92
N LYS A 393 -3.38 -8.19 -7.78
CA LYS A 393 -2.00 -8.70 -7.96
C LYS A 393 -1.17 -7.76 -8.81
N GLU A 394 -1.78 -7.24 -9.87
CA GLU A 394 -1.20 -6.30 -10.81
C GLU A 394 -2.30 -5.41 -11.37
N GLY A 395 -1.95 -4.17 -11.75
CA GLY A 395 -2.88 -3.24 -12.35
C GLY A 395 -2.20 -2.23 -13.25
N VAL A 396 -2.87 -1.90 -14.35
CA VAL A 396 -2.41 -0.97 -15.37
C VAL A 396 -3.44 0.12 -15.57
N PHE A 397 -2.96 1.35 -15.72
CA PHE A 397 -3.77 2.51 -16.05
C PHE A 397 -3.17 3.24 -17.25
N ASN A 398 -3.95 3.45 -18.31
CA ASN A 398 -3.51 4.25 -19.46
C ASN A 398 -4.54 5.33 -19.75
N LEU A 399 -4.07 6.51 -20.13
CA LEU A 399 -4.91 7.62 -20.55
C LEU A 399 -4.81 7.83 -22.06
N PHE A 400 -5.97 8.03 -22.69
CA PHE A 400 -6.07 8.51 -24.07
C PHE A 400 -5.33 7.64 -25.11
N VAL A 401 -5.35 6.32 -24.94
CA VAL A 401 -4.77 5.38 -25.90
C VAL A 401 -5.51 5.49 -27.23
N GLU A 402 -4.78 5.87 -28.28
CA GLU A 402 -5.30 5.97 -29.64
C GLU A 402 -5.68 4.59 -30.20
N GLN A 403 -6.73 4.55 -31.03
CA GLN A 403 -7.15 3.37 -31.78
C GLN A 403 -6.93 3.61 -33.28
N GLU A 404 -7.07 2.57 -34.10
CA GLU A 404 -7.06 2.71 -35.57
C GLU A 404 -8.16 3.67 -36.09
N ALA A 405 -9.24 3.84 -35.31
CA ALA A 405 -10.26 4.86 -35.55
C ALA A 405 -9.76 6.24 -35.04
N PRO A 406 -9.62 7.25 -35.91
CA PRO A 406 -8.94 8.52 -35.58
C PRO A 406 -9.66 9.38 -34.52
N ASP A 407 -10.95 9.17 -34.29
CA ASP A 407 -11.78 9.99 -33.39
C ASP A 407 -12.15 9.27 -32.08
N THR A 408 -11.41 8.23 -31.69
CA THR A 408 -11.68 7.46 -30.47
C THR A 408 -10.43 7.24 -29.65
N LYS A 409 -10.47 7.69 -28.40
CA LYS A 409 -9.42 7.47 -27.41
C LYS A 409 -9.95 6.62 -26.26
N LEU A 410 -9.10 5.78 -25.70
CA LEU A 410 -9.48 4.91 -24.59
C LEU A 410 -8.75 5.30 -23.30
N MET A 411 -9.46 5.28 -22.18
CA MET A 411 -8.83 5.19 -20.86
C MET A 411 -8.93 3.75 -20.39
N ILE A 412 -7.78 3.11 -20.14
CA ILE A 412 -7.69 1.68 -19.82
C ILE A 412 -7.50 1.49 -18.32
N TYR A 413 -8.30 0.61 -17.74
CA TYR A 413 -8.26 0.20 -16.34
C TYR A 413 -8.26 -1.32 -16.30
N GLU A 414 -7.11 -1.92 -16.08
CA GLU A 414 -6.96 -3.37 -16.10
C GLU A 414 -6.34 -3.86 -14.80
N MET A 415 -6.86 -4.95 -14.24
CA MET A 415 -6.28 -5.56 -13.04
C MET A 415 -6.45 -7.07 -13.00
N GLN A 416 -5.47 -7.74 -12.41
CA GLN A 416 -5.50 -9.16 -12.12
C GLN A 416 -5.81 -9.40 -10.64
N PHE A 417 -6.66 -10.37 -10.33
CA PHE A 417 -6.89 -10.87 -8.97
C PHE A 417 -7.18 -12.39 -9.02
N ASP A 418 -7.13 -13.05 -7.88
CA ASP A 418 -7.48 -14.47 -7.77
C ASP A 418 -8.76 -14.64 -6.95
N TYR A 419 -9.52 -15.69 -7.25
CA TYR A 419 -10.68 -16.13 -6.48
C TYR A 419 -10.77 -17.66 -6.54
N GLU A 420 -10.85 -18.31 -5.37
CA GLU A 420 -10.91 -19.79 -5.22
C GLU A 420 -9.84 -20.53 -6.06
N GLY A 421 -8.59 -20.06 -6.01
CA GLY A 421 -7.47 -20.66 -6.74
C GLY A 421 -7.48 -20.44 -8.26
N THR A 422 -8.45 -19.66 -8.77
CA THR A 422 -8.53 -19.29 -10.19
C THR A 422 -8.13 -17.83 -10.38
N SER A 423 -7.21 -17.56 -11.30
CA SER A 423 -6.89 -16.18 -11.70
C SER A 423 -7.96 -15.61 -12.60
N TYR A 424 -8.28 -14.34 -12.36
CA TYR A 424 -9.17 -13.53 -13.17
C TYR A 424 -8.50 -12.21 -13.58
N TYR A 425 -8.91 -11.70 -14.74
CA TYR A 425 -8.42 -10.43 -15.27
C TYR A 425 -9.61 -9.53 -15.63
N LEU A 426 -9.79 -8.45 -14.88
CA LEU A 426 -10.82 -7.45 -15.15
C LEU A 426 -10.26 -6.41 -16.13
N ALA A 427 -10.78 -6.43 -17.36
CA ALA A 427 -10.44 -5.50 -18.42
C ALA A 427 -11.51 -4.41 -18.53
N GLY A 428 -11.16 -3.20 -18.13
CA GLY A 428 -12.02 -2.02 -18.17
C GLY A 428 -11.53 -0.99 -19.18
N LYS A 429 -12.48 -0.38 -19.91
CA LYS A 429 -12.18 0.77 -20.76
C LYS A 429 -13.28 1.84 -20.68
N LYS A 430 -12.85 3.10 -20.57
CA LYS A 430 -13.69 4.26 -20.89
C LYS A 430 -13.46 4.61 -22.35
N VAL A 431 -14.54 4.84 -23.09
CA VAL A 431 -14.49 5.20 -24.51
C VAL A 431 -14.74 6.69 -24.57
N VAL A 432 -13.74 7.45 -25.04
CA VAL A 432 -13.85 8.89 -25.26
C VAL A 432 -13.97 9.09 -26.76
N ARG A 433 -15.16 9.47 -27.23
CA ARG A 433 -15.47 9.60 -28.65
C ARG A 433 -16.34 10.84 -28.89
N ASP A 434 -16.18 11.46 -30.07
CA ASP A 434 -17.04 12.56 -30.50
C ASP A 434 -18.39 12.03 -31.03
N ASP A 435 -19.40 11.94 -30.17
CA ASP A 435 -20.79 11.62 -30.54
C ASP A 435 -21.77 12.78 -30.17
N PRO A 436 -22.91 12.95 -30.87
CA PRO A 436 -23.79 14.11 -30.66
C PRO A 436 -24.64 14.01 -29.37
N GLY A 437 -24.25 14.70 -28.29
CA GLY A 437 -25.05 14.75 -27.05
C GLY A 437 -24.41 15.49 -25.87
N PHE A 438 -24.89 15.17 -24.65
CA PHE A 438 -24.24 15.48 -23.37
C PHE A 438 -23.13 14.44 -23.03
N ASP A 439 -22.52 13.82 -24.06
CA ASP A 439 -21.65 12.63 -23.98
C ASP A 439 -20.41 12.78 -23.11
N LEU A 440 -19.83 13.98 -23.02
CA LEU A 440 -18.54 14.18 -22.34
C LEU A 440 -18.56 13.74 -20.86
N TRP A 441 -19.72 13.83 -20.21
CA TRP A 441 -19.90 13.33 -18.85
C TRP A 441 -19.99 11.81 -18.82
N GLU A 442 -20.80 11.19 -19.68
CA GLU A 442 -20.93 9.73 -19.72
C GLU A 442 -19.62 9.05 -20.16
N ASP A 443 -18.92 9.61 -21.14
CA ASP A 443 -17.65 9.09 -21.66
C ASP A 443 -16.53 9.07 -20.61
N THR A 444 -16.51 10.05 -19.71
CA THR A 444 -15.47 10.16 -18.67
C THR A 444 -15.84 9.45 -17.36
N THR A 445 -17.12 9.10 -17.18
CA THR A 445 -17.63 8.46 -15.96
C THR A 445 -18.05 7.00 -16.16
N THR A 446 -18.15 6.51 -17.40
CA THR A 446 -18.62 5.15 -17.69
C THR A 446 -17.46 4.22 -18.06
N LEU A 447 -17.27 3.18 -17.26
CA LEU A 447 -16.29 2.12 -17.48
C LEU A 447 -16.98 0.84 -17.94
N ARG A 448 -16.73 0.42 -19.18
CA ARG A 448 -17.19 -0.87 -19.69
C ARG A 448 -16.18 -1.93 -19.31
N VAL A 449 -16.63 -2.98 -18.63
CA VAL A 449 -15.75 -4.02 -18.10
C VAL A 449 -16.08 -5.41 -18.64
N GLN A 450 -15.04 -6.20 -18.88
CA GLN A 450 -15.11 -7.63 -19.12
C GLN A 450 -14.20 -8.34 -18.12
N LEU A 451 -14.69 -9.42 -17.51
CA LEU A 451 -13.92 -10.28 -16.64
C LEU A 451 -13.47 -11.49 -17.43
N HIS A 452 -12.18 -11.76 -17.50
CA HIS A 452 -11.61 -12.91 -18.19
C HIS A 452 -11.13 -13.95 -17.18
N LYS A 453 -11.28 -15.24 -17.49
CA LYS A 453 -10.58 -16.31 -16.74
C LYS A 453 -9.15 -16.40 -17.22
N GLY A 454 -8.18 -16.25 -16.32
CA GLY A 454 -6.76 -16.27 -16.63
C GLY A 454 -6.04 -15.02 -16.13
N LYS A 455 -4.80 -14.85 -16.60
CA LYS A 455 -3.91 -13.76 -16.16
C LYS A 455 -3.99 -12.51 -17.03
N ASP A 456 -4.69 -12.59 -18.18
CA ASP A 456 -4.80 -11.51 -19.15
C ASP A 456 -6.11 -11.60 -19.96
N LYS A 457 -6.30 -10.64 -20.87
CA LYS A 457 -7.46 -10.52 -21.76
C LYS A 457 -7.58 -11.59 -22.86
N THR A 458 -6.60 -12.48 -23.02
CA THR A 458 -6.66 -13.59 -23.99
C THR A 458 -7.51 -14.75 -23.46
N GLY A 459 -7.73 -14.79 -22.14
CA GLY A 459 -8.62 -15.74 -21.49
C GLY A 459 -10.09 -15.58 -21.90
N PRO A 460 -10.91 -16.64 -21.78
CA PRO A 460 -12.34 -16.56 -22.09
C PRO A 460 -13.05 -15.59 -21.14
N VAL A 461 -14.00 -14.82 -21.67
CA VAL A 461 -14.82 -13.89 -20.88
C VAL A 461 -15.76 -14.68 -19.97
N ALA A 462 -15.62 -14.47 -18.67
CA ALA A 462 -16.44 -15.03 -17.59
C ALA A 462 -17.66 -14.17 -17.26
N GLY A 463 -17.63 -12.88 -17.60
CA GLY A 463 -18.71 -11.94 -17.33
C GLY A 463 -18.41 -10.55 -17.84
N ALA A 464 -19.43 -9.70 -17.88
CA ALA A 464 -19.30 -8.32 -18.33
C ALA A 464 -20.29 -7.40 -17.59
N GLY A 465 -20.04 -6.10 -17.67
CA GLY A 465 -20.91 -5.09 -17.07
C GLY A 465 -20.46 -3.67 -17.34
N VAL A 466 -21.21 -2.72 -16.77
CA VAL A 466 -20.94 -1.29 -16.86
C VAL A 466 -20.83 -0.72 -15.47
N LEU A 467 -19.68 -0.11 -15.16
CA LEU A 467 -19.45 0.62 -13.92
C LEU A 467 -19.51 2.12 -14.18
N THR A 468 -19.95 2.88 -13.19
CA THR A 468 -20.08 4.32 -13.28
C THR A 468 -19.40 5.02 -12.11
N LEU A 469 -18.76 6.15 -12.41
CA LEU A 469 -18.26 7.09 -11.42
C LEU A 469 -19.42 8.01 -11.01
N SER A 470 -19.94 7.83 -9.80
CA SER A 470 -21.02 8.69 -9.30
C SER A 470 -20.52 10.11 -9.05
N LYS A 471 -21.44 11.09 -8.93
CA LYS A 471 -21.06 12.48 -8.59
C LYS A 471 -20.33 12.58 -7.24
N ALA A 472 -20.73 11.78 -6.26
CA ALA A 472 -20.07 11.72 -4.96
C ALA A 472 -18.64 11.16 -5.09
N GLU A 473 -18.49 10.09 -5.89
CA GLU A 473 -17.17 9.49 -6.10
C GLU A 473 -16.25 10.35 -6.97
N LEU A 474 -16.77 11.13 -7.92
CA LEU A 474 -15.97 12.12 -8.63
C LEU A 474 -15.46 13.21 -7.68
N PHE A 475 -16.31 13.70 -6.77
CA PHE A 475 -15.88 14.67 -5.76
C PHE A 475 -14.82 14.06 -4.82
N ASN A 476 -14.98 12.80 -4.41
CA ASN A 476 -13.96 12.08 -3.65
C ASN A 476 -12.65 11.94 -4.42
N LEU A 477 -12.70 11.58 -5.71
CA LEU A 477 -11.51 11.49 -6.58
C LEU A 477 -10.75 12.81 -6.58
N LEU A 478 -11.43 13.91 -6.89
CA LEU A 478 -10.81 15.25 -6.90
C LEU A 478 -10.20 15.60 -5.55
N ARG A 479 -10.81 15.15 -4.45
CA ARG A 479 -10.27 15.36 -3.09
C ARG A 479 -9.02 14.55 -2.80
N THR A 480 -8.84 13.43 -3.47
CA THR A 480 -7.66 12.56 -3.33
C THR A 480 -6.56 12.89 -4.33
N LEU A 481 -6.83 13.69 -5.36
CA LEU A 481 -5.83 14.11 -6.33
C LEU A 481 -4.78 15.01 -5.67
N HIS A 482 -3.54 14.55 -5.68
CA HIS A 482 -2.42 15.30 -5.10
C HIS A 482 -1.10 14.98 -5.81
N ALA A 483 -0.14 15.90 -5.69
CA ALA A 483 1.21 15.70 -6.17
C ALA A 483 2.00 14.79 -5.21
N ILE A 484 2.77 13.87 -5.77
CA ILE A 484 3.67 12.97 -5.05
C ILE A 484 5.11 13.35 -5.36
N ASP A 485 6.01 13.14 -4.39
CA ASP A 485 7.46 13.26 -4.56
C ASP A 485 7.97 14.64 -5.05
N ALA A 486 7.16 15.68 -4.93
CA ALA A 486 7.52 17.05 -5.27
C ALA A 486 8.39 17.71 -4.18
N ARG A 487 9.33 18.54 -4.61
CA ARG A 487 10.34 19.21 -3.75
C ARG A 487 9.75 20.35 -2.94
N ASP A 488 8.83 21.11 -3.53
CA ASP A 488 8.26 22.29 -2.90
C ASP A 488 6.80 22.54 -3.35
N ALA A 489 6.16 23.55 -2.75
CA ALA A 489 4.78 23.90 -3.05
C ALA A 489 4.57 24.36 -4.50
N ALA A 490 5.56 25.00 -5.12
CA ALA A 490 5.45 25.47 -6.49
C ALA A 490 5.49 24.28 -7.48
N GLU A 491 6.36 23.30 -7.25
CA GLU A 491 6.40 22.07 -8.04
C GLU A 491 5.11 21.26 -7.86
N LYS A 492 4.57 21.15 -6.63
CA LYS A 492 3.26 20.52 -6.38
C LYS A 492 2.16 21.16 -7.22
N PHE A 493 2.07 22.49 -7.21
CA PHE A 493 1.10 23.23 -8.00
C PHE A 493 1.27 22.97 -9.50
N ASN A 494 2.51 23.04 -10.00
CA ASN A 494 2.81 22.84 -11.41
C ASN A 494 2.45 21.43 -11.89
N LEU A 495 2.70 20.39 -11.09
CA LEU A 495 2.32 19.01 -11.44
C LEU A 495 0.82 18.87 -11.64
N ILE A 496 0.02 19.38 -10.70
CA ILE A 496 -1.44 19.32 -10.78
C ILE A 496 -1.97 20.15 -11.94
N ALA A 497 -1.44 21.36 -12.14
CA ALA A 497 -1.83 22.25 -13.23
C ALA A 497 -1.49 21.65 -14.61
N ASN A 498 -0.30 21.04 -14.75
CA ASN A 498 0.14 20.41 -16.00
C ASN A 498 -0.70 19.19 -16.34
N PHE A 499 -0.97 18.33 -15.35
CA PHE A 499 -1.86 17.18 -15.55
C PHE A 499 -3.27 17.62 -15.95
N GLY A 500 -3.83 18.61 -15.24
CA GLY A 500 -5.16 19.13 -15.57
C GLY A 500 -5.22 19.74 -16.97
N SER A 501 -4.19 20.49 -17.36
CA SER A 501 -4.09 21.11 -18.69
C SER A 501 -3.99 20.07 -19.80
N PHE A 502 -3.19 19.01 -19.60
CA PHE A 502 -3.10 17.89 -20.51
C PHE A 502 -4.45 17.17 -20.64
N PHE A 503 -5.05 16.76 -19.51
CA PHE A 503 -6.30 16.02 -19.50
C PHE A 503 -7.43 16.80 -20.20
N LEU A 504 -7.56 18.10 -19.92
CA LEU A 504 -8.53 18.98 -20.59
C LEU A 504 -8.19 19.21 -22.06
N GLY A 505 -6.90 19.28 -22.41
CA GLY A 505 -6.42 19.38 -23.78
C GLY A 505 -6.82 18.17 -24.61
N GLU A 506 -6.56 16.97 -24.10
CA GLU A 506 -6.89 15.70 -24.74
C GLU A 506 -8.40 15.49 -24.94
N LEU A 507 -9.20 15.90 -23.93
CA LEU A 507 -10.66 15.96 -24.09
C LEU A 507 -11.03 16.94 -25.19
N TRP A 508 -10.54 18.18 -25.13
CA TRP A 508 -10.83 19.18 -26.15
C TRP A 508 -10.45 18.69 -27.56
N ASP A 509 -9.27 18.10 -27.74
CA ASP A 509 -8.84 17.48 -29.01
C ASP A 509 -9.82 16.42 -29.51
N SER A 510 -10.28 15.52 -28.62
CA SER A 510 -11.23 14.47 -28.96
C SER A 510 -12.59 15.02 -29.43
N TYR A 511 -12.98 16.22 -28.99
CA TYR A 511 -14.27 16.86 -29.35
C TYR A 511 -14.13 18.06 -30.31
N LYS A 512 -12.92 18.36 -30.81
CA LYS A 512 -12.64 19.51 -31.70
C LYS A 512 -13.10 19.27 -33.16
N GLY A 513 -13.44 18.03 -33.54
CA GLY A 513 -13.86 17.63 -34.89
C GLY A 513 -15.10 18.35 -35.46
N ILE A 514 -15.86 19.07 -34.62
CA ILE A 514 -17.09 19.80 -35.01
C ILE A 514 -16.92 21.33 -35.05
N ILE A 515 -15.75 21.91 -34.73
CA ILE A 515 -15.60 23.38 -34.64
C ILE A 515 -15.42 24.04 -36.01
N ASN A 516 -16.46 24.04 -36.83
CA ASN A 516 -16.74 25.17 -37.73
C ASN A 516 -17.59 26.20 -36.96
N LYS A 517 -17.22 27.49 -37.02
CA LYS A 517 -17.99 28.59 -36.39
C LYS A 517 -19.47 28.50 -36.83
N PRO A 518 -20.44 28.37 -35.90
CA PRO A 518 -21.84 28.21 -36.28
C PRO A 518 -22.43 29.54 -36.79
N THR A 519 -23.18 29.46 -37.89
CA THR A 519 -23.84 30.61 -38.53
C THR A 519 -25.24 30.90 -37.97
N ASP A 520 -25.91 29.93 -37.32
CA ASP A 520 -27.27 30.06 -36.79
C ASP A 520 -27.32 30.31 -35.25
N LYS A 521 -28.44 30.90 -34.79
CA LYS A 521 -28.68 31.34 -33.42
C LYS A 521 -28.87 30.19 -32.42
N LYS A 522 -29.50 29.06 -32.80
CA LYS A 522 -29.69 27.88 -31.93
C LYS A 522 -28.38 27.12 -31.70
N SER A 523 -27.56 26.99 -32.73
CA SER A 523 -26.22 26.39 -32.65
C SER A 523 -25.22 27.26 -31.86
N LYS A 524 -25.34 28.61 -31.92
CA LYS A 524 -24.59 29.51 -31.03
C LYS A 524 -24.89 29.31 -29.55
N ILE A 525 -26.16 29.10 -29.18
CA ILE A 525 -26.53 28.88 -27.77
C ILE A 525 -25.90 27.58 -27.25
N ARG A 526 -25.90 26.49 -28.03
CA ARG A 526 -25.21 25.23 -27.67
C ARG A 526 -23.69 25.39 -27.63
N TYR A 527 -23.12 26.17 -28.55
CA TYR A 527 -21.69 26.52 -28.58
C TYR A 527 -21.25 27.23 -27.30
N TYR A 528 -21.98 28.26 -26.87
CA TYR A 528 -21.68 28.97 -25.62
C TYR A 528 -21.99 28.13 -24.38
N ALA A 529 -22.97 27.21 -24.43
CA ALA A 529 -23.21 26.26 -23.34
C ALA A 529 -22.10 25.21 -23.19
N LYS A 530 -21.53 24.68 -24.29
CA LYS A 530 -20.34 23.81 -24.28
C LYS A 530 -19.12 24.54 -23.71
N LEU A 531 -18.86 25.76 -24.19
CA LEU A 531 -17.78 26.61 -23.65
C LEU A 531 -18.00 26.94 -22.17
N LEU A 532 -19.25 27.18 -21.74
CA LEU A 532 -19.57 27.42 -20.34
C LEU A 532 -19.42 26.16 -19.49
N GLY A 533 -19.80 24.98 -19.98
CA GLY A 533 -19.59 23.71 -19.28
C GLY A 533 -18.11 23.38 -19.09
N ILE A 534 -17.30 23.59 -20.13
CA ILE A 534 -15.84 23.46 -20.07
C ILE A 534 -15.26 24.53 -19.14
N ALA A 535 -15.68 25.79 -19.24
CA ALA A 535 -15.23 26.87 -18.37
C ALA A 535 -15.67 26.66 -16.90
N VAL A 536 -16.82 26.05 -16.64
CA VAL A 536 -17.29 25.70 -15.30
C VAL A 536 -16.53 24.49 -14.75
N ALA A 537 -16.20 23.49 -15.58
CA ALA A 537 -15.31 22.40 -15.17
C ALA A 537 -13.89 22.91 -14.87
N ILE A 538 -13.36 23.82 -15.70
CA ILE A 538 -12.09 24.51 -15.49
C ILE A 538 -12.13 25.39 -14.23
N ALA A 539 -13.20 26.16 -14.04
CA ALA A 539 -13.37 27.02 -12.88
C ALA A 539 -13.60 26.20 -11.60
N ALA A 540 -14.27 25.05 -11.68
CA ALA A 540 -14.41 24.13 -10.56
C ALA A 540 -13.07 23.48 -10.20
N ALA A 541 -12.29 23.01 -11.18
CA ALA A 541 -10.94 22.50 -10.94
C ALA A 541 -9.99 23.58 -10.38
N GLY A 542 -10.05 24.81 -10.90
CA GLY A 542 -9.26 25.94 -10.42
C GLY A 542 -9.70 26.48 -9.06
N SER A 543 -11.01 26.48 -8.76
CA SER A 543 -11.56 26.88 -7.45
C SER A 543 -11.37 25.79 -6.40
N LEU A 544 -11.39 24.51 -6.79
CA LEU A 544 -10.92 23.42 -5.94
C LEU A 544 -9.44 23.64 -5.63
N GLY A 545 -8.60 23.95 -6.61
CA GLY A 545 -7.22 24.38 -6.35
C GLY A 545 -7.14 25.49 -5.30
N TYR A 546 -7.92 26.56 -5.44
CA TYR A 546 -7.95 27.65 -4.46
C TYR A 546 -8.39 27.21 -3.05
N LEU A 547 -9.37 26.32 -2.93
CA LEU A 547 -9.82 25.70 -1.66
C LEU A 547 -8.82 24.68 -1.09
N PHE A 548 -8.02 24.01 -1.93
CA PHE A 548 -6.95 23.09 -1.53
C PHE A 548 -5.68 23.81 -1.07
N PHE A 549 -5.45 25.04 -1.53
CA PHE A 549 -4.22 25.79 -1.26
C PHE A 549 -4.35 26.88 -0.19
N PHE A 550 -5.55 27.38 0.10
CA PHE A 550 -5.79 28.45 1.08
C PHE A 550 -6.81 28.11 2.17
N GLY A 551 -7.30 26.87 2.22
CA GLY A 551 -8.26 26.36 3.20
C GLY A 551 -7.62 25.55 4.32
#